data_AF-A0A3S5J2R5-F1
#
_entry.id   AF-A0A3S5J2R5-F1
#
_cell.length_a   1.000
_cell.length_b   1.000
_cell.length_c   1.000
_cell.angle_alpha   90.00
_cell.angle_beta   90.00
_cell.angle_gamma   90.00
#
_symmetry.space_group_name_H-M   'P 1'
#
loop_
_entity.id
_entity.type
_entity.pdbx_description
1 polymer ?
#
loop_
_entity_poly.entity_id
_entity_poly.type
_entity_poly.pdbx_seq_one_letter_code
_entity_poly.pdbx_strand_id
1 'polypeptide(L)'
;MERAYIIGNGPSRKGVDLSKLPGKTFGCNALYRDFKPDYLLSGDAGIIKEICESDYPKDHWCIFPDWSPIPKDYKDMMLSSFQGYEIHESDTERFDHVQIFGNEYEDLGKQVHILGVDPKWRIINMAGTDDDPEFAVNFFAGSNAMAQASIMGFEEVVLLGFDSIWNFNPSVYQNIYAGTDCYLREKETPRLGVGTDDPNSLSGSQDAQIRKVLDEFEFVRYYIDRGDGKLEPLKYDSFIR
;
A
#
# COMPACT_ATOMS: atom_id res chain seq x y z
N MET A 1 14.36 17.48 10.87
CA MET A 1 14.65 16.31 10.05
C MET A 1 14.00 15.08 10.62
N GLU A 2 12.81 14.78 10.10
CA GLU A 2 12.06 13.58 10.46
C GLU A 2 12.34 12.51 9.40
N ARG A 3 12.54 11.27 9.87
CA ARG A 3 12.84 10.11 9.02
C ARG A 3 11.65 9.15 8.99
N ALA A 4 11.26 8.73 7.80
CA ALA A 4 10.31 7.66 7.57
C ALA A 4 11.03 6.37 7.13
N TYR A 5 10.60 5.25 7.67
CA TYR A 5 10.96 3.91 7.23
C TYR A 5 9.76 3.30 6.52
N ILE A 6 9.89 3.11 5.21
CA ILE A 6 8.90 2.41 4.39
C ILE A 6 9.25 0.92 4.43
N ILE A 7 8.36 0.13 5.01
CA ILE A 7 8.57 -1.29 5.29
C ILE A 7 7.76 -2.11 4.28
N GLY A 8 8.46 -2.60 3.26
CA GLY A 8 7.97 -3.57 2.30
C GLY A 8 7.96 -4.99 2.86
N ASN A 9 7.41 -5.93 2.09
CA ASN A 9 7.21 -7.32 2.52
C ASN A 9 8.24 -8.30 1.96
N GLY A 10 9.37 -7.80 1.44
CA GLY A 10 10.45 -8.59 0.90
C GLY A 10 11.26 -9.36 1.96
N PRO A 11 11.92 -10.48 1.59
CA PRO A 11 12.68 -11.31 2.52
C PRO A 11 13.79 -10.60 3.30
N SER A 12 14.39 -9.52 2.77
CA SER A 12 15.49 -8.82 3.44
C SER A 12 15.12 -8.18 4.78
N ARG A 13 13.84 -7.90 5.03
CA ARG A 13 13.43 -7.42 6.36
C ARG A 13 13.38 -8.52 7.43
N LYS A 14 13.52 -9.80 7.07
CA LYS A 14 13.53 -10.89 8.04
C LYS A 14 14.73 -10.75 8.98
N GLY A 15 14.46 -10.77 10.28
CA GLY A 15 15.50 -10.64 11.31
C GLY A 15 15.86 -9.19 11.67
N VAL A 16 15.30 -8.19 10.97
CA VAL A 16 15.40 -6.79 11.39
C VAL A 16 14.41 -6.55 12.52
N ASP A 17 14.89 -5.97 13.63
CA ASP A 17 14.03 -5.55 14.73
C ASP A 17 13.37 -4.21 14.38
N LEU A 18 12.19 -4.30 13.74
CA LEU A 18 11.43 -3.13 13.26
C LEU A 18 11.06 -2.15 14.40
N SER A 19 10.96 -2.63 15.64
CA SER A 19 10.66 -1.78 16.81
C SER A 19 11.80 -0.84 17.21
N LYS A 20 13.01 -1.09 16.69
CA LYS A 20 14.22 -0.29 16.97
C LYS A 20 14.58 0.70 15.86
N LEU A 21 13.77 0.80 14.81
CA LEU A 21 14.03 1.76 13.74
C LEU A 21 13.91 3.21 14.27
N PRO A 22 14.93 4.06 14.09
CA PRO A 22 14.95 5.42 14.66
C PRO A 22 14.17 6.41 13.79
N GLY A 23 12.87 6.19 13.60
CA GLY A 23 12.01 7.04 12.78
C GLY A 23 10.55 6.59 12.80
N LYS A 24 9.71 7.26 12.00
CA LYS A 24 8.33 6.84 11.80
C LYS A 24 8.25 5.68 10.83
N THR A 25 7.37 4.74 11.10
CA THR A 25 7.24 3.52 10.30
C THR A 25 5.97 3.56 9.46
N PHE A 26 6.14 3.32 8.17
CA PHE A 26 5.06 3.17 7.20
C PHE A 26 5.07 1.71 6.73
N GLY A 27 4.04 0.96 7.10
CA GLY A 27 3.89 -0.43 6.73
C GLY A 27 2.97 -0.62 5.55
N CYS A 28 3.13 -1.73 4.83
CA CYS A 28 2.30 -2.05 3.68
C CYS A 28 1.52 -3.36 3.89
N ASN A 29 0.22 -3.30 3.67
CA ASN A 29 -0.68 -4.45 3.59
C ASN A 29 -0.55 -5.38 4.81
N ALA A 30 -0.21 -6.67 4.61
CA ALA A 30 -0.13 -7.68 5.67
C ALA A 30 0.95 -7.46 6.74
N LEU A 31 1.75 -6.38 6.68
CA LEU A 31 2.74 -6.07 7.72
C LEU A 31 2.14 -6.10 9.13
N TYR A 32 0.90 -5.60 9.26
CA TYR A 32 0.19 -5.50 10.54
C TYR A 32 -0.01 -6.83 11.28
N ARG A 33 0.09 -7.96 10.56
CA ARG A 33 -0.03 -9.31 11.13
C ARG A 33 1.12 -9.66 12.08
N ASP A 34 2.30 -9.06 11.89
CA ASP A 34 3.48 -9.30 12.74
C ASP A 34 4.15 -8.04 13.29
N PHE A 35 3.80 -6.86 12.79
CA PHE A 35 4.35 -5.59 13.26
C PHE A 35 3.35 -4.46 13.11
N LYS A 36 3.27 -3.58 14.11
CA LYS A 36 2.33 -2.44 14.13
C LYS A 36 3.06 -1.14 13.75
N PRO A 37 3.03 -0.71 12.48
CA PRO A 37 3.67 0.55 12.09
C PRO A 37 2.92 1.76 12.65
N ASP A 38 3.56 2.93 12.63
CA ASP A 38 2.90 4.20 12.93
C ASP A 38 1.76 4.48 11.95
N TYR A 39 1.97 4.18 10.66
CA TYR A 39 0.98 4.25 9.59
C TYR A 39 0.95 2.94 8.81
N LEU A 40 -0.22 2.33 8.64
CA LEU A 40 -0.42 1.15 7.82
C LEU A 40 -1.14 1.52 6.52
N LEU A 41 -0.49 1.28 5.38
CA LEU A 41 -1.03 1.61 4.08
C LEU A 41 -1.51 0.35 3.35
N SER A 42 -2.72 0.40 2.77
CA SER A 42 -3.22 -0.65 1.89
C SER A 42 -4.16 -0.11 0.83
N GLY A 43 -4.01 -0.59 -0.41
CA GLY A 43 -4.93 -0.36 -1.51
C GLY A 43 -5.57 -1.65 -2.04
N ASP A 44 -5.31 -2.79 -1.40
CA ASP A 44 -5.87 -4.08 -1.78
C ASP A 44 -7.16 -4.30 -0.99
N ALA A 45 -8.31 -4.43 -1.68
CA ALA A 45 -9.59 -4.54 -0.99
C ALA A 45 -9.69 -5.77 -0.08
N GLY A 46 -9.04 -6.88 -0.43
CA GLY A 46 -8.99 -8.08 0.41
C GLY A 46 -8.23 -7.82 1.71
N ILE A 47 -7.11 -7.11 1.64
CA ILE A 47 -6.33 -6.73 2.83
C ILE A 47 -7.03 -5.63 3.64
N ILE A 48 -7.62 -4.62 3.00
CA ILE A 48 -8.40 -3.58 3.70
C ILE A 48 -9.54 -4.23 4.49
N LYS A 49 -10.26 -5.17 3.87
CA LYS A 49 -11.28 -5.98 4.54
C LYS A 49 -10.74 -6.65 5.80
N GLU A 50 -9.64 -7.40 5.68
CA GLU A 50 -8.99 -8.09 6.79
C GLU A 50 -8.60 -7.13 7.94
N ILE A 51 -8.00 -5.97 7.59
CA ILE A 51 -7.60 -4.94 8.56
C ILE A 51 -8.82 -4.38 9.30
N CYS A 52 -9.90 -4.04 8.59
CA CYS A 52 -11.13 -3.50 9.17
C CYS A 52 -11.84 -4.51 10.08
N GLU A 53 -11.95 -5.77 9.67
CA GLU A 53 -12.56 -6.85 10.47
C GLU A 53 -11.85 -7.04 11.81
N SER A 54 -10.52 -6.82 11.84
CA SER A 54 -9.71 -6.94 13.05
C SER A 54 -9.81 -5.77 14.05
N ASP A 55 -10.61 -4.73 13.75
CA ASP A 55 -10.65 -3.45 14.48
C ASP A 55 -9.33 -2.69 14.56
N TYR A 56 -8.31 -3.08 13.78
CA TYR A 56 -7.01 -2.44 13.80
C TYR A 56 -7.07 -0.90 13.66
N PRO A 57 -7.90 -0.33 12.77
CA PRO A 57 -8.02 1.13 12.60
C PRO A 57 -8.61 1.88 13.81
N LYS A 58 -9.15 1.17 14.82
CA LYS A 58 -9.64 1.80 16.05
C LYS A 58 -8.53 2.52 16.81
N ASP A 59 -7.36 1.89 16.88
CA ASP A 59 -6.24 2.34 17.72
C ASP A 59 -4.98 2.70 16.91
N HIS A 60 -4.92 2.37 15.62
CA HIS A 60 -3.73 2.55 14.77
C HIS A 60 -4.09 3.31 13.49
N TRP A 61 -3.18 4.16 13.00
CA TRP A 61 -3.43 4.93 11.79
C TRP A 61 -3.29 4.06 10.54
N CYS A 62 -4.29 4.14 9.67
CA CYS A 62 -4.27 3.53 8.36
C CYS A 62 -4.36 4.60 7.26
N ILE A 63 -3.80 4.29 6.09
CA ILE A 63 -3.90 5.09 4.88
C ILE A 63 -4.56 4.22 3.80
N PHE A 64 -5.80 4.53 3.44
CA PHE A 64 -6.61 3.77 2.48
C PHE A 64 -7.00 4.66 1.29
N PRO A 65 -7.25 4.08 0.09
CA PRO A 65 -7.82 4.83 -1.02
C PRO A 65 -9.29 5.14 -0.73
N ASP A 66 -9.79 6.28 -1.22
CA ASP A 66 -11.22 6.61 -1.33
C ASP A 66 -12.09 6.30 -0.09
N TRP A 67 -11.52 6.45 1.11
CA TRP A 67 -12.20 6.30 2.38
C TRP A 67 -13.23 7.41 2.56
N SER A 68 -14.48 7.05 2.36
CA SER A 68 -15.65 7.91 2.48
C SER A 68 -16.85 7.08 2.95
N PRO A 69 -16.87 6.66 4.23
CA PRO A 69 -17.97 5.87 4.76
C PRO A 69 -19.30 6.59 4.64
N ILE A 70 -20.31 5.89 4.15
CA ILE A 70 -21.68 6.39 4.02
C ILE A 70 -22.60 5.67 5.02
N PRO A 71 -23.71 6.26 5.46
CA PRO A 71 -24.68 5.55 6.26
C PRO A 71 -25.24 4.34 5.51
N LYS A 72 -25.42 3.21 6.21
CA LYS A 72 -25.81 1.92 5.63
C LYS A 72 -27.12 1.99 4.83
N ASP A 73 -28.05 2.86 5.23
CA ASP A 73 -29.34 3.04 4.55
C ASP A 73 -29.20 3.54 3.09
N TYR A 74 -28.05 4.11 2.71
CA TYR A 74 -27.75 4.53 1.34
C TYR A 74 -27.09 3.42 0.50
N LYS A 75 -26.73 2.27 1.09
CA LYS A 75 -26.03 1.15 0.42
C LYS A 75 -26.76 0.71 -0.85
N ASP A 76 -28.04 0.39 -0.75
CA ASP A 76 -28.81 -0.17 -1.87
C ASP A 76 -28.97 0.82 -3.03
N MET A 77 -29.08 2.11 -2.72
CA MET A 77 -29.09 3.18 -3.71
C MET A 77 -27.76 3.23 -4.48
N MET A 78 -26.62 3.16 -3.78
CA MET A 78 -25.31 3.12 -4.40
C MET A 78 -25.11 1.86 -5.25
N LEU A 79 -25.56 0.71 -4.77
CA LEU A 79 -25.46 -0.58 -5.49
C LEU A 79 -26.26 -0.62 -6.79
N SER A 80 -27.30 0.20 -6.93
CA SER A 80 -28.06 0.29 -8.18
C SER A 80 -27.20 0.72 -9.38
N SER A 81 -26.08 1.41 -9.14
CA SER A 81 -25.11 1.83 -10.17
C SER A 81 -24.11 0.74 -10.56
N PHE A 82 -24.03 -0.37 -9.81
CA PHE A 82 -23.05 -1.44 -10.01
C PHE A 82 -23.69 -2.73 -10.57
N GLN A 83 -24.68 -2.58 -11.47
CA GLN A 83 -25.30 -3.74 -12.12
C GLN A 83 -24.25 -4.57 -12.87
N GLY A 84 -24.23 -5.88 -12.61
CA GLY A 84 -23.30 -6.83 -13.24
C GLY A 84 -21.95 -6.98 -12.53
N TYR A 85 -21.74 -6.30 -11.40
CA TYR A 85 -20.58 -6.53 -10.52
C TYR A 85 -20.88 -7.68 -9.55
N GLU A 86 -19.84 -8.43 -9.20
CA GLU A 86 -19.91 -9.36 -8.07
C GLU A 86 -19.84 -8.56 -6.76
N ILE A 87 -20.79 -8.79 -5.86
CA ILE A 87 -20.91 -8.04 -4.61
C ILE A 87 -20.39 -8.91 -3.46
N HIS A 88 -19.43 -8.38 -2.70
CA HIS A 88 -18.91 -8.98 -1.48
C HIS A 88 -19.22 -8.07 -0.29
N GLU A 89 -20.03 -8.55 0.65
CA GLU A 89 -20.29 -7.84 1.91
C GLU A 89 -19.45 -8.41 3.05
N SER A 90 -19.01 -7.55 3.97
CA SER A 90 -18.44 -7.96 5.25
C SER A 90 -18.80 -7.01 6.38
N ASP A 91 -19.10 -7.56 7.55
CA ASP A 91 -19.40 -6.82 8.78
C ASP A 91 -20.49 -5.72 8.66
N THR A 92 -21.33 -5.76 7.63
CA THR A 92 -22.35 -4.72 7.36
C THR A 92 -23.44 -4.63 8.42
N GLU A 93 -23.66 -5.68 9.21
CA GLU A 93 -24.60 -5.66 10.35
C GLU A 93 -24.01 -5.11 11.65
N ARG A 94 -22.69 -5.00 11.72
CA ARG A 94 -21.99 -4.60 12.95
C ARG A 94 -21.93 -3.08 13.12
N PHE A 95 -22.14 -2.33 12.04
CA PHE A 95 -21.97 -0.88 12.01
C PHE A 95 -23.12 -0.18 11.28
N ASP A 96 -23.31 1.11 11.59
CA ASP A 96 -24.31 1.97 10.95
C ASP A 96 -23.81 2.61 9.65
N HIS A 97 -22.51 2.47 9.34
CA HIS A 97 -21.89 2.98 8.12
C HIS A 97 -21.22 1.86 7.34
N VAL A 98 -21.14 2.05 6.04
CA VAL A 98 -20.43 1.17 5.12
C VAL A 98 -19.42 1.95 4.29
N GLN A 99 -18.28 1.34 4.03
CA GLN A 99 -17.34 1.75 3.01
C GLN A 99 -17.52 0.86 1.77
N ILE A 100 -17.52 1.46 0.59
CA ILE A 100 -17.71 0.75 -0.68
C ILE A 100 -16.45 0.92 -1.53
N PHE A 101 -15.83 -0.19 -1.92
CA PHE A 101 -14.68 -0.22 -2.83
C PHE A 101 -15.06 -0.93 -4.12
N GLY A 102 -14.72 -0.36 -5.27
CA GLY A 102 -14.81 -1.03 -6.56
C GLY A 102 -13.43 -1.51 -6.99
N ASN A 103 -13.31 -2.77 -7.38
CA ASN A 103 -12.08 -3.32 -7.95
C ASN A 103 -12.37 -4.02 -9.29
N GLU A 104 -11.48 -3.84 -10.25
CA GLU A 104 -11.46 -4.59 -11.50
C GLU A 104 -10.12 -5.31 -11.59
N TYR A 105 -10.16 -6.64 -11.49
CA TYR A 105 -9.00 -7.49 -11.70
C TYR A 105 -9.14 -8.20 -13.05
N GLU A 106 -8.05 -8.30 -13.81
CA GLU A 106 -8.06 -8.96 -15.13
C GLU A 106 -8.65 -10.39 -15.06
N ASP A 107 -8.36 -11.14 -13.98
CA ASP A 107 -8.75 -12.54 -13.82
C ASP A 107 -10.04 -12.76 -13.01
N LEU A 108 -10.47 -11.78 -12.21
CA LEU A 108 -11.63 -11.90 -11.30
C LEU A 108 -12.82 -11.05 -11.75
N GLY A 109 -12.65 -10.23 -12.79
CA GLY A 109 -13.69 -9.34 -13.30
C GLY A 109 -13.97 -8.17 -12.36
N LYS A 110 -15.20 -7.65 -12.45
CA LYS A 110 -15.66 -6.44 -11.77
C LYS A 110 -16.31 -6.78 -10.44
N GLN A 111 -15.72 -6.32 -9.35
CA GLN A 111 -16.18 -6.59 -8.00
C GLN A 111 -16.46 -5.30 -7.23
N VAL A 112 -17.45 -5.36 -6.34
CA VAL A 112 -17.72 -4.33 -5.34
C VAL A 112 -17.62 -4.97 -3.96
N HIS A 113 -16.78 -4.39 -3.11
CA HIS A 113 -16.61 -4.78 -1.72
C HIS A 113 -17.30 -3.76 -0.82
N ILE A 114 -18.20 -4.23 0.05
CA ILE A 114 -18.94 -3.42 1.00
C ILE A 114 -18.54 -3.86 2.40
N LEU A 115 -17.95 -2.94 3.16
CA LEU A 115 -17.46 -3.21 4.50
C LEU A 115 -18.26 -2.39 5.49
N GLY A 116 -18.79 -3.00 6.55
CA GLY A 116 -19.27 -2.26 7.71
C GLY A 116 -18.10 -1.64 8.46
N VAL A 117 -18.19 -0.35 8.78
CA VAL A 117 -17.07 0.43 9.33
C VAL A 117 -17.54 1.48 10.34
N ASP A 118 -16.64 1.93 11.23
CA ASP A 118 -16.86 3.10 12.07
C ASP A 118 -16.19 4.33 11.41
N PRO A 119 -16.93 5.40 11.07
CA PRO A 119 -16.35 6.63 10.50
C PRO A 119 -15.33 7.32 11.41
N LYS A 120 -15.28 6.97 12.71
CA LYS A 120 -14.31 7.50 13.69
C LYS A 120 -12.99 6.76 13.71
N TRP A 121 -12.85 5.68 12.95
CA TRP A 121 -11.57 4.99 12.81
C TRP A 121 -10.47 5.93 12.32
N ARG A 122 -9.24 5.62 12.72
CA ARG A 122 -8.04 6.38 12.41
C ARG A 122 -7.58 6.09 10.99
N ILE A 123 -8.35 6.55 10.02
CA ILE A 123 -8.09 6.35 8.60
C ILE A 123 -7.94 7.72 7.95
N ILE A 124 -6.85 7.88 7.20
CA ILE A 124 -6.65 9.02 6.30
C ILE A 124 -6.69 8.52 4.86
N ASN A 125 -7.15 9.39 3.97
CA ASN A 125 -7.14 9.10 2.54
C ASN A 125 -5.72 9.17 1.99
N MET A 126 -5.40 8.24 1.08
CA MET A 126 -4.28 8.45 0.17
C MET A 126 -4.48 9.77 -0.58
N ALA A 127 -3.43 10.56 -0.68
CA ALA A 127 -3.46 11.85 -1.36
C ALA A 127 -2.40 11.93 -2.47
N GLY A 128 -2.67 12.78 -3.47
CA GLY A 128 -1.64 13.33 -4.35
C GLY A 128 -1.02 14.61 -3.77
N THR A 129 -0.30 15.35 -4.61
CA THR A 129 0.21 16.68 -4.25
C THR A 129 -0.87 17.74 -4.46
N ASP A 130 -0.62 18.97 -3.98
CA ASP A 130 -1.55 20.09 -4.20
C ASP A 130 -1.74 20.40 -5.69
N ASP A 131 -0.68 20.21 -6.50
CA ASP A 131 -0.67 20.48 -7.94
C ASP A 131 -1.08 19.25 -8.79
N ASP A 132 -0.89 18.04 -8.28
CA ASP A 132 -1.29 16.76 -8.90
C ASP A 132 -2.05 15.89 -7.87
N PRO A 133 -3.38 16.07 -7.70
CA PRO A 133 -4.18 15.27 -6.78
C PRO A 133 -4.18 13.77 -7.11
N GLU A 134 -3.86 13.39 -8.34
CA GLU A 134 -3.81 12.01 -8.80
C GLU A 134 -2.39 11.42 -8.73
N PHE A 135 -1.43 12.13 -8.13
CA PHE A 135 0.00 11.83 -8.20
C PHE A 135 0.37 10.35 -7.99
N ALA A 136 -0.18 9.71 -6.96
CA ALA A 136 0.13 8.32 -6.57
C ALA A 136 -1.01 7.32 -6.86
N VAL A 137 -1.95 7.67 -7.74
CA VAL A 137 -3.04 6.75 -8.15
C VAL A 137 -2.46 5.48 -8.79
N ASN A 138 -3.04 4.32 -8.45
CA ASN A 138 -2.62 2.99 -8.90
C ASN A 138 -1.19 2.55 -8.48
N PHE A 139 -0.56 3.29 -7.57
CA PHE A 139 0.75 2.90 -7.07
C PHE A 139 0.70 1.58 -6.27
N PHE A 140 1.76 0.77 -6.37
CA PHE A 140 1.97 -0.32 -5.42
C PHE A 140 2.05 0.25 -4.00
N ALA A 141 1.50 -0.46 -3.01
CA ALA A 141 1.43 0.02 -1.63
C ALA A 141 2.80 0.51 -1.09
N GLY A 142 3.90 -0.17 -1.43
CA GLY A 142 5.25 0.28 -1.06
C GLY A 142 5.65 1.63 -1.66
N SER A 143 5.41 1.83 -2.95
CA SER A 143 5.70 3.10 -3.63
C SER A 143 4.74 4.21 -3.22
N ASN A 144 3.47 3.87 -2.94
CA ASN A 144 2.51 4.83 -2.42
C ASN A 144 2.90 5.26 -1.00
N ALA A 145 3.34 4.35 -0.13
CA ALA A 145 3.84 4.70 1.20
C ALA A 145 5.07 5.63 1.15
N MET A 146 5.96 5.42 0.18
CA MET A 146 7.05 6.34 -0.12
C MET A 146 6.50 7.73 -0.50
N ALA A 147 5.52 7.80 -1.42
CA ALA A 147 4.89 9.06 -1.81
C ALA A 147 4.18 9.77 -0.64
N GLN A 148 3.38 9.05 0.15
CA GLN A 148 2.66 9.62 1.31
C GLN A 148 3.64 10.17 2.35
N ALA A 149 4.74 9.48 2.64
CA ALA A 149 5.76 10.02 3.54
C ALA A 149 6.35 11.33 3.00
N SER A 150 6.63 11.42 1.71
CA SER A 150 7.13 12.66 1.10
C SER A 150 6.10 13.79 1.13
N ILE A 151 4.83 13.50 0.82
CA ILE A 151 3.70 14.45 0.91
C ILE A 151 3.49 14.94 2.35
N MET A 152 3.68 14.06 3.33
CA MET A 152 3.58 14.40 4.76
C MET A 152 4.79 15.22 5.28
N GLY A 153 5.78 15.51 4.43
CA GLY A 153 6.89 16.40 4.75
C GLY A 153 8.09 15.72 5.42
N PHE A 154 8.22 14.39 5.34
CA PHE A 154 9.43 13.70 5.81
C PHE A 154 10.63 14.09 4.93
N GLU A 155 11.74 14.46 5.58
CA GLU A 155 12.95 14.93 4.89
C GLU A 155 13.91 13.78 4.53
N GLU A 156 13.76 12.63 5.19
CA GLU A 156 14.48 11.40 4.89
C GLU A 156 13.54 10.21 4.82
N VAL A 157 13.69 9.40 3.78
CA VAL A 157 12.86 8.21 3.55
C VAL A 157 13.75 7.01 3.29
N VAL A 158 13.57 5.95 4.05
CA VAL A 158 14.35 4.71 3.97
C VAL A 158 13.45 3.57 3.52
N LEU A 159 13.80 2.90 2.43
CA LEU A 159 13.11 1.71 1.93
C LEU A 159 13.76 0.45 2.52
N LEU A 160 12.99 -0.35 3.23
CA LEU A 160 13.40 -1.64 3.81
C LEU A 160 12.46 -2.75 3.32
N GLY A 161 13.00 -3.90 2.89
CA GLY A 161 12.17 -5.02 2.42
C GLY A 161 11.62 -4.84 0.99
N PHE A 162 12.34 -4.12 0.13
CA PHE A 162 12.01 -3.90 -1.29
C PHE A 162 12.74 -4.88 -2.23
N ASP A 163 12.90 -6.15 -1.80
CA ASP A 163 13.67 -7.19 -2.50
C ASP A 163 13.29 -7.39 -3.95
N SER A 164 11.99 -7.32 -4.27
CA SER A 164 11.49 -7.51 -5.62
C SER A 164 11.88 -6.38 -6.59
N ILE A 165 12.60 -5.37 -6.11
CA ILE A 165 13.17 -4.32 -6.95
C ILE A 165 14.69 -4.48 -7.07
N TRP A 166 15.42 -4.46 -5.95
CA TRP A 166 16.89 -4.48 -5.99
C TRP A 166 17.51 -5.87 -6.20
N ASN A 167 16.73 -6.94 -6.06
CA ASN A 167 17.13 -8.34 -6.26
C ASN A 167 15.99 -9.16 -6.86
N PHE A 168 15.41 -8.64 -7.94
CA PHE A 168 14.26 -9.26 -8.60
C PHE A 168 14.56 -10.68 -9.10
N ASN A 169 13.69 -11.62 -8.74
CA ASN A 169 13.69 -12.99 -9.23
C ASN A 169 12.28 -13.35 -9.75
N PRO A 170 12.09 -13.44 -11.07
CA PRO A 170 10.76 -13.70 -11.64
C PRO A 170 10.21 -15.11 -11.32
N SER A 171 11.05 -16.02 -10.82
CA SER A 171 10.66 -17.40 -10.54
C SER A 171 10.21 -17.64 -9.10
N VAL A 172 10.35 -16.64 -8.23
CA VAL A 172 10.06 -16.77 -6.80
C VAL A 172 9.23 -15.57 -6.36
N TYR A 173 8.09 -15.80 -5.71
CA TYR A 173 7.37 -14.71 -5.07
C TYR A 173 8.15 -14.21 -3.84
N GLN A 174 8.78 -13.04 -3.94
CA GLN A 174 9.67 -12.49 -2.91
C GLN A 174 8.86 -11.73 -1.86
N ASN A 175 7.98 -12.46 -1.18
CA ASN A 175 7.14 -11.91 -0.12
C ASN A 175 7.16 -12.82 1.10
N ILE A 176 7.36 -12.25 2.30
CA ILE A 176 7.41 -13.05 3.52
C ILE A 176 6.06 -13.69 3.88
N TYR A 177 4.96 -13.16 3.35
CA TYR A 177 3.60 -13.67 3.53
C TYR A 177 3.17 -14.65 2.46
N ALA A 178 4.07 -15.04 1.54
CA ALA A 178 3.76 -16.02 0.50
C ALA A 178 3.13 -17.30 1.09
N GLY A 179 2.00 -17.71 0.52
CA GLY A 179 1.22 -18.86 0.97
C GLY A 179 0.17 -18.56 2.06
N THR A 180 0.03 -17.31 2.48
CA THR A 180 -1.06 -16.87 3.37
C THR A 180 -2.21 -16.25 2.58
N ASP A 181 -3.35 -16.00 3.24
CA ASP A 181 -4.51 -15.34 2.62
C ASP A 181 -4.13 -14.02 1.96
N CYS A 182 -4.67 -13.78 0.75
CA CYS A 182 -4.32 -12.68 -0.17
C CYS A 182 -2.86 -12.69 -0.70
N TYR A 183 -2.04 -13.70 -0.38
CA TYR A 183 -0.64 -13.84 -0.79
C TYR A 183 -0.34 -15.22 -1.39
N LEU A 184 -1.27 -15.74 -2.21
CA LEU A 184 -1.21 -17.10 -2.76
C LEU A 184 -0.40 -17.25 -4.06
N ARG A 185 0.30 -16.20 -4.50
CA ARG A 185 1.14 -16.25 -5.71
C ARG A 185 2.35 -17.16 -5.51
N GLU A 186 2.69 -17.91 -6.55
CA GLU A 186 3.92 -18.72 -6.57
C GLU A 186 5.13 -17.94 -7.12
N LYS A 187 4.87 -17.01 -8.04
CA LYS A 187 5.89 -16.23 -8.77
C LYS A 187 5.65 -14.74 -8.61
N GLU A 188 6.72 -13.98 -8.76
CA GLU A 188 6.65 -12.52 -8.71
C GLU A 188 5.89 -11.96 -9.92
N THR A 189 5.23 -10.82 -9.74
CA THR A 189 4.57 -10.15 -10.87
C THR A 189 5.62 -9.42 -11.73
N PRO A 190 5.56 -9.57 -13.08
CA PRO A 190 6.43 -8.82 -13.97
C PRO A 190 6.29 -7.30 -13.81
N ARG A 191 5.14 -6.81 -13.33
CA ARG A 191 4.89 -5.38 -13.11
C ARG A 191 5.83 -4.72 -12.11
N LEU A 192 6.64 -5.44 -11.36
CA LEU A 192 7.61 -4.79 -10.46
C LEU A 192 8.75 -4.11 -11.24
N GLY A 193 9.16 -4.65 -12.40
CA GLY A 193 10.22 -4.07 -13.25
C GLY A 193 9.98 -4.08 -14.77
N VAL A 194 8.93 -4.74 -15.26
CA VAL A 194 8.60 -4.89 -16.70
C VAL A 194 7.19 -4.37 -17.02
N GLY A 195 6.60 -3.58 -16.13
CA GLY A 195 5.36 -2.85 -16.39
C GLY A 195 5.55 -1.71 -17.40
N THR A 196 4.52 -0.88 -17.56
CA THR A 196 4.63 0.33 -18.38
C THR A 196 5.43 1.42 -17.67
N ASP A 197 6.07 2.30 -18.44
CA ASP A 197 6.70 3.53 -17.93
C ASP A 197 5.70 4.60 -17.48
N ASP A 198 4.40 4.38 -17.70
CA ASP A 198 3.32 5.18 -17.12
C ASP A 198 3.01 4.67 -15.69
N PRO A 199 3.47 5.40 -14.64
CA PRO A 199 3.40 4.94 -13.26
C PRO A 199 1.98 4.93 -12.69
N ASN A 200 1.08 5.76 -13.23
CA ASN A 200 -0.30 5.92 -12.76
C ASN A 200 -1.28 4.99 -13.48
N SER A 201 -0.85 4.25 -14.50
CA SER A 201 -1.70 3.25 -15.15
C SER A 201 -1.89 2.00 -14.29
N LEU A 202 -2.97 1.25 -14.53
CA LEU A 202 -3.18 -0.07 -13.92
C LEU A 202 -2.08 -1.08 -14.27
N SER A 203 -1.22 -0.79 -15.24
CA SER A 203 -0.07 -1.63 -15.65
C SER A 203 1.27 -1.01 -15.27
N GLY A 204 1.27 0.12 -14.55
CA GLY A 204 2.46 0.87 -14.15
C GLY A 204 3.41 0.02 -13.33
N SER A 205 4.71 0.20 -13.60
CA SER A 205 5.74 -0.54 -12.89
C SER A 205 6.09 0.09 -11.54
N GLN A 206 6.52 -0.74 -10.58
CA GLN A 206 6.97 -0.20 -9.29
C GLN A 206 8.20 0.70 -9.47
N ASP A 207 9.09 0.37 -10.41
CA ASP A 207 10.24 1.20 -10.79
C ASP A 207 9.83 2.59 -11.32
N ALA A 208 8.87 2.65 -12.23
CA ALA A 208 8.37 3.92 -12.77
C ALA A 208 7.73 4.78 -11.68
N GLN A 209 7.04 4.14 -10.73
CA GLN A 209 6.42 4.82 -9.59
C GLN A 209 7.47 5.41 -8.65
N ILE A 210 8.51 4.65 -8.30
CA ILE A 210 9.61 5.16 -7.47
C ILE A 210 10.33 6.31 -8.20
N ARG A 211 10.59 6.19 -9.50
CA ARG A 211 11.14 7.28 -10.32
C ARG A 211 10.31 8.55 -10.18
N LYS A 212 8.99 8.45 -10.37
CA LYS A 212 8.08 9.61 -10.25
C LYS A 212 8.20 10.29 -8.88
N VAL A 213 8.32 9.52 -7.79
CA VAL A 213 8.50 10.10 -6.43
C VAL A 213 9.86 10.77 -6.27
N LEU A 214 10.94 10.17 -6.79
CA LEU A 214 12.27 10.77 -6.73
C LEU A 214 12.34 12.10 -7.48
N ASP A 215 11.69 12.17 -8.66
CA ASP A 215 11.69 13.35 -9.53
C ASP A 215 10.84 14.49 -8.95
N GLU A 216 9.70 14.19 -8.31
CA GLU A 216 8.83 15.21 -7.71
C GLU A 216 9.40 15.79 -6.42
N PHE A 217 9.99 14.92 -5.58
CA PHE A 217 10.39 15.26 -4.23
C PHE A 217 11.92 15.30 -4.10
N GLU A 218 12.60 16.02 -5.00
CA GLU A 218 14.07 16.10 -5.06
C GLU A 218 14.71 16.63 -3.75
N PHE A 219 13.93 17.32 -2.92
CA PHE A 219 14.38 17.84 -1.62
C PHE A 219 14.45 16.78 -0.52
N VAL A 220 13.84 15.61 -0.72
CA VAL A 220 13.85 14.48 0.22
C VAL A 220 15.06 13.60 -0.03
N ARG A 221 15.75 13.18 1.04
CA ARG A 221 16.86 12.22 0.93
C ARG A 221 16.34 10.80 1.03
N TYR A 222 16.48 10.06 -0.06
CA TYR A 222 16.05 8.67 -0.13
C TYR A 222 17.22 7.70 0.08
N TYR A 223 16.94 6.64 0.82
CA TYR A 223 17.88 5.55 1.10
C TYR A 223 17.22 4.20 0.92
N ILE A 224 18.05 3.18 0.68
CA ILE A 224 17.66 1.79 0.76
C ILE A 224 18.48 1.08 1.85
N ASP A 225 17.79 0.29 2.66
CA ASP A 225 18.36 -0.67 3.61
C ASP A 225 18.01 -2.09 3.13
N ARG A 226 19.04 -2.90 2.89
CA ARG A 226 18.89 -4.29 2.41
C ARG A 226 18.87 -5.31 3.56
N GLY A 227 18.53 -4.86 4.77
CA GLY A 227 18.35 -5.69 5.96
C GLY A 227 19.61 -5.80 6.84
N ASP A 228 20.68 -5.08 6.51
CA ASP A 228 21.93 -5.08 7.27
C ASP A 228 22.16 -3.78 8.06
N GLY A 229 21.20 -2.84 8.01
CA GLY A 229 21.25 -1.56 8.69
C GLY A 229 22.11 -0.52 7.99
N LYS A 230 22.68 -0.83 6.81
CA LYS A 230 23.44 0.14 6.02
C LYS A 230 22.49 0.90 5.09
N LEU A 231 22.55 2.21 5.21
CA LEU A 231 21.77 3.12 4.37
C LEU A 231 22.59 3.50 3.15
N GLU A 232 22.15 3.03 1.98
CA GLU A 232 22.71 3.43 0.70
C GLU A 232 21.81 4.46 0.04
N PRO A 233 22.35 5.55 -0.54
CA PRO A 233 21.54 6.51 -1.27
C PRO A 233 20.73 5.83 -2.37
N LEU A 234 19.43 6.11 -2.39
CA LEU A 234 18.55 5.65 -3.44
C LEU A 234 18.57 6.64 -4.60
N LYS A 235 18.92 6.14 -5.78
CA LYS A 235 18.94 6.84 -7.07
C LYS A 235 18.12 6.02 -8.07
N TYR A 236 17.78 6.63 -9.20
CA TYR A 236 17.07 5.94 -10.27
C TYR A 236 17.73 4.59 -10.66
N ASP A 237 19.06 4.59 -10.82
CA ASP A 237 19.82 3.38 -11.19
C ASP A 237 20.10 2.44 -10.02
N SER A 238 19.63 2.71 -8.80
CA SER A 238 19.91 1.86 -7.62
C SER A 238 19.31 0.46 -7.72
N PHE A 239 18.48 0.23 -8.74
CA PHE A 239 17.73 -1.01 -8.99
C PHE A 239 18.08 -1.67 -10.34
N ILE A 240 18.76 -0.95 -11.22
CA ILE A 240 19.18 -1.47 -12.53
C ILE A 240 20.44 -2.31 -12.31
N ARG A 241 20.37 -3.60 -12.66
CA ARG A 241 21.53 -4.48 -12.82
C ARG A 241 21.57 -5.08 -14.20
#